data_AF-A0A964H6Z1-F1
#
_entry.id   AF-A0A964H6Z1-F1
#
_cell.length_a   1.000
_cell.length_b   1.000
_cell.length_c   1.000
_cell.angle_alpha   90.00
_cell.angle_beta   90.00
_cell.angle_gamma   90.00
#
_symmetry.space_group_name_H-M   'P 1'
#
loop_
_entity.id
_entity.type
_entity.pdbx_description
1 polymer ?
#
loop_
_entity_poly.entity_id
_entity_poly.type
_entity_poly.pdbx_seq_one_letter_code
_entity_poly.pdbx_strand_id
1 'polypeptide(L)'
;MGIVALFAVGIFLGVVLLYILGISVAPYNPDEVKTDHFECGLPPSSEVPMKANFNYFIFAIAFIVFDMAGLFFSLFVFADNPNALKWGIGFGLLLFLALMISMKEYRNVKIS
;
A
#
# COMPACT_ATOMS: atom_id res chain seq x y z
N MET A 1 -6.22 -23.97 -8.42
CA MET A 1 -5.00 -23.35 -8.96
C MET A 1 -5.20 -22.70 -10.33
N GLY A 2 -5.87 -23.36 -11.30
CA GLY A 2 -6.08 -22.80 -12.64
C GLY A 2 -6.90 -21.50 -12.72
N ILE A 3 -7.94 -21.33 -11.87
CA ILE A 3 -8.79 -20.13 -11.89
C ILE A 3 -7.99 -18.86 -11.51
N VAL A 4 -7.20 -18.93 -10.45
CA VAL A 4 -6.37 -17.79 -10.00
C VAL A 4 -5.35 -17.41 -11.07
N ALA A 5 -4.72 -18.41 -11.72
CA ALA A 5 -3.80 -18.17 -12.83
C ALA A 5 -4.50 -17.49 -14.02
N LEU A 6 -5.71 -17.92 -14.36
CA LEU A 6 -6.50 -17.29 -15.44
C LEU A 6 -6.83 -15.83 -15.12
N PHE A 7 -7.23 -15.52 -13.88
CA PHE A 7 -7.47 -14.13 -13.48
C PHE A 7 -6.19 -13.30 -13.50
N ALA A 8 -5.08 -13.81 -12.98
CA ALA A 8 -3.79 -13.11 -13.00
C ALA A 8 -3.34 -12.79 -14.42
N VAL A 9 -3.41 -13.77 -15.33
CA VAL A 9 -3.07 -13.59 -16.74
C VAL A 9 -4.03 -12.61 -17.42
N GLY A 10 -5.34 -12.71 -17.15
CA GLY A 10 -6.34 -11.81 -17.73
C GLY A 10 -6.14 -10.35 -17.31
N ILE A 11 -5.87 -10.11 -16.02
CA ILE A 11 -5.57 -8.76 -15.51
C ILE A 11 -4.28 -8.23 -16.14
N PHE A 12 -3.22 -9.04 -16.14
CA PHE A 12 -1.94 -8.64 -16.73
C PHE A 12 -2.07 -8.27 -18.21
N LEU A 13 -2.73 -9.12 -19.00
CA LEU A 13 -3.00 -8.86 -20.42
C LEU A 13 -3.85 -7.61 -20.60
N GLY A 14 -4.87 -7.40 -19.76
CA GLY A 14 -5.72 -6.21 -19.80
C GLY A 14 -4.92 -4.93 -19.55
N VAL A 15 -4.07 -4.91 -18.53
CA VAL A 15 -3.22 -3.75 -18.22
C VAL A 15 -2.25 -3.46 -19.37
N VAL A 16 -1.58 -4.49 -19.90
CA VAL A 16 -0.64 -4.35 -21.01
C VAL A 16 -1.33 -3.85 -22.29
N LEU A 17 -2.50 -4.42 -22.63
CA LEU A 17 -3.28 -3.99 -23.79
C LEU A 17 -3.71 -2.52 -23.67
N LEU A 18 -4.24 -2.11 -22.50
CA LEU A 18 -4.66 -0.73 -22.29
C LEU A 18 -3.46 0.24 -22.33
N TYR A 19 -2.31 -0.16 -21.81
CA TYR A 19 -1.08 0.65 -21.87
C TYR A 19 -0.60 0.85 -23.32
N ILE A 20 -0.51 -0.24 -24.10
CA ILE A 20 -0.08 -0.17 -25.50
C ILE A 20 -1.09 0.62 -26.34
N LEU A 21 -2.38 0.39 -26.12
CA LEU A 21 -3.44 1.13 -26.81
C LEU A 21 -3.35 2.62 -26.50
N GLY A 22 -3.16 2.99 -25.24
CA GLY A 22 -2.96 4.36 -24.80
C GLY A 22 -1.80 5.05 -25.52
N ILE A 23 -0.65 4.37 -25.63
CA ILE A 23 0.51 4.91 -26.35
C ILE A 23 0.25 4.99 -27.87
N SER A 24 -0.42 3.99 -28.45
CA SER A 24 -0.67 3.95 -29.90
C SER A 24 -1.69 4.97 -30.39
N VAL A 25 -2.69 5.30 -29.55
CA VAL A 25 -3.75 6.26 -29.89
C VAL A 25 -3.33 7.69 -29.54
N ALA A 26 -2.47 7.88 -28.53
CA ALA A 26 -1.98 9.19 -28.13
C ALA A 26 -1.14 9.84 -29.25
N PRO A 27 -1.40 11.11 -29.61
CA PRO A 27 -0.55 11.84 -30.55
C PRO A 27 0.88 11.99 -30.00
N TYR A 28 1.86 11.43 -30.71
CA TYR A 28 3.26 11.54 -30.33
C TYR A 28 3.85 12.86 -30.83
N ASN A 29 4.00 13.83 -29.93
CA ASN A 29 4.64 15.13 -30.22
C ASN A 29 5.49 15.61 -29.02
N PRO A 30 6.65 14.99 -28.78
CA PRO A 30 7.59 15.41 -27.73
C PRO A 30 8.17 16.78 -28.09
N ASP A 31 8.26 17.65 -27.09
CA ASP A 31 8.78 19.01 -27.19
C ASP A 31 9.56 19.30 -25.90
N GLU A 32 10.59 20.12 -25.94
CA GLU A 32 11.47 20.40 -24.79
C GLU A 32 10.64 20.89 -23.59
N VAL A 33 9.66 21.76 -23.83
CA VAL A 33 8.73 22.27 -22.81
C VAL A 33 7.81 21.18 -22.24
N LYS A 34 7.40 20.20 -23.05
CA LYS A 34 6.53 19.10 -22.61
C LYS A 34 7.28 18.03 -21.81
N THR A 35 8.60 17.98 -21.96
CA THR A 35 9.48 17.06 -21.20
C THR A 35 10.08 17.68 -19.95
N ASP A 36 9.85 18.98 -19.71
CA ASP A 36 10.34 19.69 -18.54
C ASP A 36 9.46 19.45 -17.30
N HIS A 37 10.02 19.70 -16.12
CA HIS A 37 9.29 19.63 -14.86
C HIS A 37 8.23 20.73 -14.79
N PHE A 38 7.01 20.34 -14.42
CA PHE A 38 5.94 21.32 -14.23
C PHE A 38 6.16 22.11 -12.94
N GLU A 39 6.67 23.34 -13.07
CA GLU A 39 6.85 24.28 -11.95
C GLU A 39 6.15 25.62 -12.19
N CYS A 40 4.93 25.59 -12.73
CA CYS A 40 4.14 26.80 -13.01
C CYS A 40 4.88 27.86 -13.87
N GLY A 41 5.87 27.45 -14.68
CA GLY A 41 6.69 28.33 -15.52
C GLY A 41 7.94 28.91 -14.83
N LEU A 42 8.27 28.46 -13.62
CA LEU A 42 9.52 28.79 -12.93
C LEU A 42 10.63 27.81 -13.34
N PRO A 43 11.91 28.25 -13.31
CA PRO A 43 13.02 27.33 -13.52
C PRO A 43 13.03 26.26 -12.42
N PRO A 44 13.33 25.00 -12.75
CA PRO A 44 13.23 23.88 -11.82
C PRO A 44 14.01 24.14 -10.53
N SER A 45 13.31 24.10 -9.40
CA SER A 45 13.91 24.28 -8.09
C SER A 45 14.84 23.11 -7.77
N SER A 46 16.15 23.36 -7.88
CA SER A 46 17.19 22.40 -7.47
C SER A 46 17.25 22.19 -5.95
N GLU A 47 16.51 22.98 -5.18
CA GLU A 47 16.50 22.89 -3.72
C GLU A 47 15.52 21.82 -3.28
N VAL A 48 16.02 20.59 -3.17
CA VAL A 48 15.33 19.53 -2.44
C VAL A 48 15.50 19.82 -0.95
N PRO A 49 14.46 20.22 -0.20
CA PRO A 49 14.53 20.10 1.24
C PRO A 49 14.51 18.60 1.57
N MET A 50 15.70 18.03 1.76
CA MET A 50 15.88 16.62 2.13
C MET A 50 15.55 16.41 3.63
N LYS A 51 14.41 16.92 4.09
CA LYS A 51 13.82 16.54 5.36
C LYS A 51 12.79 15.46 5.07
N ALA A 52 13.26 14.22 5.08
CA ALA A 52 12.36 13.06 5.08
C ALA A 52 11.37 13.24 6.24
N ASN A 53 10.09 13.37 5.91
CA ASN A 53 9.05 13.52 6.91
C ASN A 53 8.83 12.15 7.59
N PHE A 54 9.34 12.00 8.82
CA PHE A 54 9.25 10.75 9.60
C PHE A 54 7.82 10.28 9.86
N ASN A 55 6.81 11.15 9.69
CA ASN A 55 5.40 10.74 9.79
C ASN A 55 5.03 9.67 8.75
N TYR A 56 5.59 9.75 7.53
CA TYR A 56 5.36 8.72 6.51
C TYR A 56 6.01 7.39 6.89
N PHE A 57 7.12 7.41 7.61
CA PHE A 57 7.83 6.21 8.04
C PHE A 57 7.05 5.46 9.13
N ILE A 58 6.47 6.18 10.10
CA ILE A 58 5.60 5.59 11.13
C ILE A 58 4.39 4.89 10.49
N PHE A 59 3.78 5.54 9.49
CA PHE A 59 2.68 4.94 8.74
C PHE A 59 3.10 3.69 7.96
N ALA A 60 4.26 3.72 7.29
CA ALA A 60 4.78 2.58 6.55
C ALA A 60 5.06 1.35 7.45
N ILE A 61 5.68 1.57 8.62
CA ILE A 61 5.91 0.49 9.59
C ILE A 61 4.59 -0.05 10.12
N ALA A 62 3.66 0.84 10.51
CA ALA A 62 2.34 0.42 11.01
C ALA A 62 1.58 -0.42 9.95
N PHE A 63 1.67 -0.03 8.68
CA PHE A 63 1.09 -0.79 7.57
C PHE A 63 1.70 -2.20 7.45
N ILE A 64 3.03 -2.33 7.46
CA ILE A 64 3.71 -3.64 7.37
C ILE A 64 3.32 -4.55 8.54
N VAL A 65 3.30 -4.01 9.76
CA VAL A 65 2.93 -4.78 10.95
C VAL A 65 1.48 -5.27 10.86
N PHE A 66 0.55 -4.38 10.48
CA PHE A 66 -0.86 -4.75 10.37
C PHE A 66 -1.14 -5.71 9.20
N ASP A 67 -0.46 -5.54 8.06
CA ASP A 67 -0.55 -6.44 6.90
C ASP A 67 -0.09 -7.86 7.26
N MET A 68 1.06 -8.00 7.94
CA MET A 68 1.54 -9.28 8.46
C MET A 68 0.59 -9.89 9.49
N ALA A 69 0.00 -9.06 10.36
CA ALA A 69 -1.01 -9.52 11.31
C ALA A 69 -2.25 -10.06 10.59
N GLY A 70 -2.71 -9.39 9.53
CA GLY A 70 -3.81 -9.84 8.68
C GLY A 70 -3.50 -11.15 7.95
N LEU A 71 -2.26 -11.30 7.45
CA LEU A 71 -1.79 -12.54 6.85
C LEU A 71 -1.87 -13.70 7.86
N PHE A 72 -1.36 -13.54 9.08
CA PHE A 72 -1.46 -14.58 10.11
C PHE A 72 -2.91 -14.83 10.54
N PHE A 73 -3.75 -13.79 10.61
CA PHE A 73 -5.17 -13.94 10.90
C PHE A 73 -5.88 -14.83 9.85
N SER A 74 -5.54 -14.64 8.56
CA SER A 74 -6.12 -15.42 7.47
C SER A 74 -5.87 -16.93 7.58
N LEU A 75 -4.74 -17.34 8.18
CA LEU A 75 -4.44 -18.76 8.40
C LEU A 75 -5.47 -19.44 9.30
N PHE A 76 -5.99 -18.73 10.31
CA PHE A 76 -7.02 -19.27 11.20
C PHE A 76 -8.41 -19.28 10.56
N VAL A 77 -8.68 -18.34 9.65
CA VAL A 77 -9.97 -18.23 8.93
C VAL A 77 -10.14 -19.37 7.93
N PHE A 78 -9.09 -19.70 7.19
CA PHE A 78 -9.12 -20.75 6.16
C PHE A 78 -8.75 -22.14 6.66
N ALA A 79 -8.55 -22.31 7.97
CA ALA A 79 -8.24 -23.62 8.54
C ALA A 79 -9.51 -24.42 8.84
N ASP A 80 -9.59 -25.66 8.34
CA ASP A 80 -10.73 -26.58 8.51
C ASP A 80 -10.82 -27.23 9.90
N ASN A 81 -10.20 -26.63 10.93
CA ASN A 81 -10.13 -27.19 12.28
C ASN A 81 -11.03 -26.42 13.25
N PRO A 82 -11.88 -27.06 14.07
CA PRO A 82 -12.69 -26.39 15.09
C PRO A 82 -11.88 -25.61 16.14
N ASN A 83 -10.61 -25.97 16.37
CA ASN A 83 -9.71 -25.23 17.25
C ASN A 83 -9.16 -23.95 16.60
N ALA A 84 -9.17 -23.84 15.27
CA ALA A 84 -8.67 -22.66 14.57
C ALA A 84 -9.48 -21.41 14.93
N LEU A 85 -10.79 -21.55 15.11
CA LEU A 85 -11.66 -20.47 15.58
C LEU A 85 -11.23 -19.96 16.96
N LYS A 86 -10.90 -20.86 17.90
CA LYS A 86 -10.44 -20.48 19.26
C LYS A 86 -9.12 -19.70 19.21
N TRP A 87 -8.16 -20.18 18.41
CA TRP A 87 -6.89 -19.50 18.20
C TRP A 87 -7.05 -18.16 17.46
N GLY A 88 -7.92 -18.10 16.46
CA GLY A 88 -8.25 -16.88 15.73
C GLY A 88 -8.90 -15.81 16.62
N ILE A 89 -9.82 -16.20 17.51
CA ILE A 89 -10.41 -15.29 18.51
C ILE A 89 -9.34 -14.79 19.48
N GLY A 90 -8.49 -15.69 20.00
CA GLY A 90 -7.41 -15.31 20.91
C GLY A 90 -6.40 -14.34 20.26
N PHE A 91 -5.98 -14.64 19.03
CA PHE A 91 -5.08 -13.79 18.26
C PHE A 91 -5.74 -12.45 17.91
N GLY A 92 -7.01 -12.44 17.50
CA GLY A 92 -7.76 -11.21 17.22
C GLY A 92 -7.92 -10.29 18.43
N LEU A 93 -8.18 -10.85 19.62
CA LEU A 93 -8.22 -10.09 20.87
C LEU A 93 -6.86 -9.49 21.23
N LEU A 94 -5.78 -10.25 21.06
CA LEU A 94 -4.41 -9.74 21.27
C LEU A 94 -4.08 -8.61 20.29
N LEU A 95 -4.43 -8.77 19.01
CA LEU A 95 -4.27 -7.73 17.98
C LEU A 95 -5.05 -6.46 18.34
N PHE A 96 -6.30 -6.61 18.77
CA PHE A 96 -7.14 -5.49 19.18
C PHE A 96 -6.53 -4.72 20.36
N LEU A 97 -6.04 -5.43 21.38
CA LEU A 97 -5.35 -4.81 22.52
C LEU A 97 -4.06 -4.09 22.09
N ALA A 98 -3.25 -4.70 21.23
CA ALA A 98 -2.03 -4.10 20.71
C ALA A 98 -2.31 -2.80 19.94
N LEU A 99 -3.36 -2.80 19.09
CA LEU A 99 -3.80 -1.60 18.37
C LEU A 99 -4.32 -0.52 19.34
N MET A 100 -5.10 -0.91 20.34
CA MET A 100 -5.61 0.04 21.35
C MET A 100 -4.46 0.72 22.11
N ILE A 101 -3.42 -0.03 22.49
CA ILE A 101 -2.23 0.52 23.16
C ILE A 101 -1.45 1.44 22.22
N SER A 102 -1.22 1.02 20.97
CA SER A 102 -0.53 1.84 19.97
C SER A 102 -1.25 3.18 19.73
N MET A 103 -2.58 3.16 19.63
CA MET A 103 -3.38 4.37 19.43
C MET A 103 -3.39 5.27 20.66
N LYS A 104 -3.41 4.68 21.86
CA LYS A 104 -3.29 5.43 23.12
C LYS A 104 -1.95 6.17 23.18
N GLU A 105 -0.86 5.50 22.81
CA GLU A 105 0.48 6.10 22.84
C GLU A 105 0.65 7.20 21.80
N TYR A 106 0.15 6.97 20.58
CA TYR A 106 0.11 8.01 19.56
C TYR A 106 -0.65 9.25 20.02
N ARG A 107 -1.77 9.08 20.73
CA ARG A 107 -2.53 10.18 21.30
C ARG A 107 -1.74 10.93 22.37
N ASN A 108 -0.98 10.23 23.23
CA ASN A 108 -0.17 10.87 24.27
C ASN A 108 0.90 11.79 23.67
N VAL A 109 1.65 11.30 22.65
CA VAL A 109 2.69 12.07 21.96
C VAL A 109 2.13 13.32 21.27
N LYS A 110 0.91 13.27 20.76
CA LYS A 110 0.29 14.42 20.08
C LYS A 110 -0.22 15.50 21.04
N ILE A 111 -0.47 15.15 22.31
CA ILE A 111 -1.02 16.07 23.32
C ILE A 111 0.11 16.75 24.13
N SER A 112 1.30 16.16 24.21
CA SER A 112 2.51 16.77 24.80
C SER A 112 3.16 17.78 23.87
#